data_AF-A0A7Y5TR00-F1
#
_entry.id   AF-A0A7Y5TR00-F1
#
_cell.length_a   1.000
_cell.length_b   1.000
_cell.length_c   1.000
_cell.angle_alpha   90.00
_cell.angle_beta   90.00
_cell.angle_gamma   90.00
#
_symmetry.space_group_name_H-M   'P 1'
#
loop_
_entity.id
_entity.type
_entity.pdbx_description
1 polymer ?
#
loop_
_entity_poly.entity_id
_entity_poly.type
_entity_poly.pdbx_seq_one_letter_code
_entity_poly.pdbx_strand_id
1 'polypeptide(L)' 'MTAASGDAAALASALAALGFPCHVEPRSALALLSMSADDAARLAASPDRAAALALAKEHGFTHVAVEIGPGAPVLRD' A
#
# COMPACT_ATOMS: atom_id res chain seq x y z
N MET A 1 -9.33 -16.07 -18.33
CA MET A 1 -9.65 -15.48 -17.02
C MET A 1 -8.55 -14.49 -16.69
N THR A 2 -8.70 -13.23 -17.10
CA THR A 2 -7.78 -12.15 -16.75
C THR A 2 -7.95 -11.91 -15.25
N ALA A 3 -6.91 -12.21 -14.45
CA ALA A 3 -6.92 -11.85 -13.05
C ALA A 3 -7.14 -10.33 -12.97
N ALA A 4 -8.24 -9.90 -12.37
CA ALA A 4 -8.48 -8.50 -12.09
C ALA A 4 -7.40 -8.07 -11.09
N SER A 5 -6.33 -7.44 -11.59
CA SER A 5 -5.38 -6.78 -10.71
C SER A 5 -6.12 -5.69 -9.95
N GLY A 6 -5.97 -5.67 -8.63
CA GLY A 6 -6.62 -4.69 -7.77
C GLY A 6 -6.26 -3.25 -8.16
N ASP A 7 -7.08 -2.30 -7.74
CA ASP A 7 -6.91 -0.89 -8.08
C ASP A 7 -5.85 -0.23 -7.17
N ALA A 8 -4.60 -0.24 -7.64
CA ALA A 8 -3.46 0.27 -6.88
C ALA A 8 -3.53 1.78 -6.63
N ALA A 9 -4.06 2.57 -7.58
CA ALA A 9 -4.14 4.02 -7.46
C ALA A 9 -5.20 4.44 -6.43
N ALA A 10 -6.34 3.74 -6.42
CA ALA A 10 -7.37 3.93 -5.40
C ALA A 10 -6.85 3.54 -4.01
N LEU A 11 -6.14 2.40 -3.88
CA LEU A 11 -5.55 1.98 -2.61
C LEU A 11 -4.50 2.98 -2.11
N ALA A 12 -3.63 3.50 -2.97
CA ALA A 12 -2.64 4.50 -2.62
C ALA A 12 -3.29 5.78 -2.06
N SER A 13 -4.37 6.23 -2.70
CA SER A 13 -5.14 7.40 -2.28
C SER A 13 -5.82 7.19 -0.93
N ALA A 14 -6.38 6.00 -0.70
CA ALA A 14 -7.01 5.64 0.56
C ALA A 14 -6.00 5.56 1.72
N LEU A 15 -4.82 4.99 1.47
CA LEU A 15 -3.74 4.93 2.47
C LEU A 15 -3.18 6.32 2.79
N ALA A 16 -3.05 7.19 1.79
CA ALA A 16 -2.67 8.58 2.01
C ALA A 16 -3.69 9.34 2.87
N ALA A 17 -4.99 9.10 2.68
CA ALA A 17 -6.04 9.68 3.52
C ALA A 17 -6.00 9.19 4.98
N LEU A 18 -5.47 7.98 5.22
CA LEU A 18 -5.18 7.45 6.56
C LEU A 18 -3.86 7.97 7.15
N GLY A 19 -3.12 8.81 6.43
CA GLY A 19 -1.84 9.38 6.87
C GLY A 19 -0.62 8.50 6.57
N PHE A 20 -0.74 7.53 5.66
CA PHE A 20 0.35 6.66 5.20
C PHE A 20 0.63 6.90 3.71
N PRO A 21 1.32 7.99 3.33
CA PRO A 21 1.69 8.24 1.95
C PRO A 21 2.64 7.14 1.47
N CYS A 22 2.24 6.41 0.43
CA CYS A 22 3.04 5.32 -0.11
C CYS A 22 2.80 5.15 -1.61
N HIS A 23 3.77 4.50 -2.27
CA HIS A 23 3.57 4.00 -3.62
C HIS A 23 3.03 2.57 -3.54
N VAL A 24 2.00 2.28 -4.33
CA VAL A 24 1.38 0.95 -4.38
C VAL A 24 1.70 0.32 -5.72
N GLU A 25 2.46 -0.77 -5.70
CA GLU A 25 2.73 -1.58 -6.88
C GLU A 25 1.87 -2.86 -6.86
N PRO A 26 0.97 -3.06 -7.84
CA PRO A 26 0.16 -4.27 -7.91
C PRO A 26 0.99 -5.45 -8.45
N ARG A 27 0.98 -6.56 -7.71
CA ARG A 27 1.63 -7.84 -8.07
C ARG A 27 0.61 -8.98 -8.00
N SER A 28 -0.15 -9.18 -9.06
CA SER A 28 -1.27 -10.13 -9.09
C SER A 28 -2.30 -9.82 -7.99
N ALA A 29 -2.32 -10.59 -6.88
CA ALA A 29 -3.22 -10.39 -5.74
C ALA A 29 -2.53 -9.74 -4.52
N LEU A 30 -1.26 -9.36 -4.66
CA LEU A 30 -0.44 -8.68 -3.67
C LEU A 30 -0.35 -7.19 -4.01
N ALA A 31 -0.58 -6.32 -3.01
CA ALA A 31 -0.19 -4.91 -3.07
C ALA A 31 1.17 -4.74 -2.38
N LEU A 32 2.18 -4.28 -3.10
CA LEU A 32 3.47 -3.90 -2.53
C LEU A 32 3.45 -2.40 -2.21
N LEU A 33 3.57 -2.07 -0.93
CA LEU A 33 3.56 -0.69 -0.43
C LEU A 33 5.00 -0.24 -0.18
N SER A 34 5.51 0.66 -1.02
CA SER A 34 6.82 1.28 -0.79
C SER A 34 6.64 2.56 0.04
N MET A 35 7.16 2.56 1.26
CA MET A 35 7.04 3.66 2.22
C MET A 35 8.30 3.84 3.08
N SER A 36 8.33 4.90 3.88
CA SER A 36 9.44 5.17 4.81
C SER A 36 9.48 4.13 5.94
N ALA A 37 10.64 3.97 6.58
CA ALA A 37 10.78 3.09 7.74
C ALA A 37 9.89 3.51 8.92
N ASP A 38 9.78 4.83 9.17
CA ASP A 38 8.92 5.39 10.21
C ASP A 38 7.43 5.10 9.94
N ASP A 39 6.96 5.29 8.71
CA ASP A 39 5.57 5.00 8.34
C ASP A 39 5.27 3.51 8.38
N ALA A 40 6.20 2.66 7.94
CA ALA A 40 6.08 1.21 8.04
C ALA A 40 5.99 0.75 9.50
N ALA A 41 6.83 1.30 10.38
CA ALA A 41 6.81 1.00 11.80
C ALA A 41 5.50 1.47 12.47
N ARG A 42 5.03 2.68 12.13
CA ARG A 42 3.75 3.22 12.60
C ARG A 42 2.58 2.35 12.14
N LEU A 43 2.56 1.97 10.86
CA LEU A 43 1.53 1.11 10.30
C LEU A 43 1.54 -0.28 10.97
N ALA A 44 2.71 -0.84 11.25
CA ALA A 44 2.84 -2.15 11.88
C ALA A 44 2.41 -2.16 13.36
N ALA A 45 2.67 -1.08 14.10
CA ALA A 45 2.37 -0.94 15.52
C ALA A 45 0.95 -0.44 15.82
N SER A 46 0.28 0.19 14.84
CA SER A 46 -1.03 0.82 15.01
C SER A 46 -2.19 -0.14 14.71
N PRO A 47 -3.40 0.06 15.31
CA PRO A 47 -4.65 -0.52 14.81
C PRO A 47 -4.89 -0.27 13.30
N ASP A 48 -4.23 0.74 12.72
CA ASP A 48 -4.28 1.06 11.30
C ASP A 48 -3.83 -0.09 10.39
N ARG A 49 -3.04 -1.04 10.90
CA ARG A 49 -2.68 -2.27 10.15
C ARG A 49 -3.92 -3.02 9.67
N ALA A 50 -4.93 -3.16 10.53
CA ALA A 50 -6.15 -3.87 10.19
C ALA A 50 -6.99 -3.09 9.17
N ALA A 51 -7.02 -1.76 9.30
CA ALA A 51 -7.69 -0.86 8.36
C ALA A 51 -7.03 -0.88 6.98
N ALA A 52 -5.70 -0.83 6.91
CA ALA A 52 -4.95 -0.93 5.65
C ALA A 52 -5.17 -2.29 4.95
N LEU A 53 -5.24 -3.38 5.71
CA LEU A 53 -5.56 -4.70 5.15
C LEU A 53 -7.01 -4.79 4.66
N ALA A 54 -7.96 -4.17 5.37
CA ALA A 54 -9.36 -4.11 4.95
C ALA A 54 -9.51 -3.33 3.64
N LEU A 55 -8.90 -2.14 3.56
CA LEU A 55 -8.86 -1.33 2.35
C LEU A 55 -8.24 -2.09 1.18
N ALA A 56 -7.12 -2.77 1.40
CA ALA A 56 -6.49 -3.58 0.35
C ALA A 56 -7.44 -4.65 -0.20
N LYS A 57 -8.23 -5.31 0.66
CA LYS A 57 -9.25 -6.28 0.26
C LYS A 57 -10.41 -5.65 -0.50
N GLU A 58 -10.89 -4.50 -0.05
CA GLU A 58 -11.93 -3.73 -0.76
C GLU A 58 -11.49 -3.33 -2.17
N HIS A 59 -10.19 -3.08 -2.36
CA HIS A 59 -9.58 -2.77 -3.65
C HIS A 59 -9.11 -4.00 -4.45
N GLY A 60 -9.43 -5.22 -4.02
CA GLY A 60 -9.16 -6.46 -4.77
C GLY A 60 -7.83 -7.15 -4.46
N PHE A 61 -7.07 -6.67 -3.49
CA PHE A 61 -5.83 -7.31 -3.02
C PHE A 61 -6.10 -8.22 -1.83
N THR A 62 -5.56 -9.44 -1.86
CA THR A 62 -5.70 -10.39 -0.73
C THR A 62 -4.49 -10.36 0.19
N HIS A 63 -3.35 -9.89 -0.32
CA HIS A 63 -2.10 -9.80 0.40
C HIS A 63 -1.54 -8.38 0.32
N VAL A 64 -0.82 -7.97 1.35
CA VAL A 64 -0.11 -6.69 1.42
C VAL A 64 1.31 -6.97 1.89
N ALA A 65 2.29 -6.46 1.16
CA ALA A 65 3.69 -6.44 1.56
C ALA A 65 4.13 -4.98 1.71
N VAL A 66 5.02 -4.72 2.66
CA VAL A 66 5.63 -3.41 2.84
C VAL A 66 7.09 -3.49 2.47
N GLU A 67 7.51 -2.67 1.53
CA GLU A 67 8.90 -2.46 1.19
C GLU A 67 9.39 -1.19 1.88
N ILE A 68 10.42 -1.34 2.71
CA ILE A 68 11.05 -0.22 3.39
C ILE A 68 12.16 0.30 2.48
N GLY A 69 11.98 1.53 1.98
CA GLY A 69 12.94 2.20 1.11
C GLY A 69 13.01 3.70 1.41
N PRO A 70 13.72 4.50 0.59
CA PRO A 70 13.81 5.95 0.75
C PRO A 70 12.47 6.71 0.55
N GLY A 71 11.32 6.02 0.57
CA GLY A 71 10.00 6.54 0.21
C GLY A 71 9.70 6.37 -1.29
N ALA A 72 8.53 6.83 -1.73
CA ALA A 72 8.13 6.82 -3.13
C ALA A 72 9.24 7.43 -4.00
N PRO A 73 9.65 6.81 -5.12
CA PRO A 73 10.69 7.36 -5.97
C PRO A 73 10.25 8.74 -6.45
N VAL A 74 10.96 9.78 -6.00
CA VAL A 74 10.92 11.08 -6.66
C VAL A 74 11.56 10.89 -8.02
N LEU A 75 10.75 10.60 -9.04
CA LEU A 75 11.20 10.64 -10.42
C LEU A 75 11.63 12.10 -10.68
N ARG A 76 12.93 12.36 -10.65
CA ARG A 76 13.49 13.62 -11.13
C ARG A 76 13.56 13.53 -12.64
N ASP A 77 12.91 14.48 -13.30
CA ASP A 77 13.03 14.78 -14.73
C ASP A 77 14.50 15.07 -15.11
#